data_AF-A0A396GE83-F1
#
_entry.id   AF-A0A396GE83-F1
#
_cell.length_a   1.000
_cell.length_b   1.000
_cell.length_c   1.000
_cell.angle_alpha   90.00
_cell.angle_beta   90.00
_cell.angle_gamma   90.00
#
_symmetry.space_group_name_H-M   'P 1'
#
loop_
_entity.id
_entity.type
_entity.pdbx_description
1 polymer ?
#
loop_
_entity_poly.entity_id
_entity_poly.type
_entity_poly.pdbx_seq_one_letter_code
_entity_poly.pdbx_strand_id
1 'polypeptide(L)'
;MAGTDDSTSMHSIFNPFAPKDFTEDLKLALQPFKDTDIPVQTWTTTELNQHFIHPKRLISNVKVINVITNNLVRDDVMSLAIQRGFWTENSHCTPKTMMKFCDFLKSNEGSKILAGFHKKAKLHKKAKLYGLHVADLTDVSMLKQQLLELAAARKRRRVEIEADIAEKHRQIVLLERKLETEIVEVKRCYVPASKYVPLYEEELLKRCYKMYVDEANESGEKVRELNHELIEIVKSKYGEAVRMVHMHDFMANENRKATLKVWVDERNKIDGVSPYI
;
A
#
# COMPACT_ATOMS: atom_id res chain seq x y z
N MET A 1 -26.79 -16.87 -92.75
CA MET A 1 -26.19 -18.22 -92.85
C MET A 1 -24.69 -18.06 -92.67
N ALA A 2 -24.11 -18.85 -91.77
CA ALA A 2 -22.69 -18.99 -91.41
C ALA A 2 -22.03 -17.72 -90.80
N GLY A 3 -21.52 -17.69 -89.56
CA GLY A 3 -21.07 -18.77 -88.68
C GLY A 3 -19.59 -19.08 -88.94
N THR A 4 -18.70 -18.60 -88.08
CA THR A 4 -17.33 -19.07 -87.77
C THR A 4 -16.77 -18.14 -86.69
N ASP A 5 -16.86 -18.49 -85.41
CA ASP A 5 -15.98 -19.40 -84.65
C ASP A 5 -14.57 -18.82 -84.40
N ASP A 6 -14.48 -18.12 -83.27
CA ASP A 6 -13.69 -18.49 -82.09
C ASP A 6 -12.35 -19.22 -82.33
N SER A 7 -11.24 -18.58 -81.98
CA SER A 7 -9.97 -19.28 -81.73
C SER A 7 -9.09 -18.54 -80.73
N THR A 8 -9.06 -19.12 -79.53
CA THR A 8 -7.86 -19.31 -78.71
C THR A 8 -7.40 -18.14 -77.84
N SER A 9 -8.18 -17.91 -76.78
CA SER A 9 -7.64 -17.52 -75.48
C SER A 9 -6.67 -18.61 -75.00
N MET A 10 -5.37 -18.34 -75.07
CA MET A 10 -4.36 -19.20 -74.45
C MET A 10 -4.51 -19.10 -72.92
N HIS A 11 -5.17 -20.10 -72.34
CA HIS A 11 -5.05 -20.39 -70.92
C HIS A 11 -3.56 -20.52 -70.57
N SER A 12 -3.04 -19.56 -69.81
CA SER A 12 -1.74 -19.68 -69.18
C SER A 12 -1.80 -20.91 -68.28
N ILE A 13 -1.13 -21.99 -68.70
CA ILE A 13 -0.98 -23.21 -67.91
C ILE A 13 -0.18 -22.79 -66.68
N PHE A 14 -0.87 -22.68 -65.54
CA PHE A 14 -0.22 -22.52 -64.25
C PHE A 14 0.61 -23.79 -64.04
N ASN A 15 1.92 -23.70 -64.24
CA ASN A 15 2.85 -24.78 -63.96
C ASN A 15 3.24 -24.67 -62.48
N PRO A 16 2.65 -25.47 -61.57
CA PRO A 16 2.95 -25.40 -60.13
C PRO A 16 4.40 -25.83 -59.81
N PHE A 17 5.16 -26.29 -60.80
CA PHE A 17 6.56 -26.69 -60.69
C PHE A 17 7.55 -25.68 -61.29
N ALA A 18 7.09 -24.52 -61.79
CA ALA A 18 8.01 -23.46 -62.19
C ALA A 18 8.83 -23.01 -60.97
N PRO A 19 10.18 -23.04 -61.02
CA PRO A 19 11.01 -22.59 -59.91
C PRO A 19 10.63 -21.15 -59.55
N LYS A 20 10.23 -20.93 -58.30
CA LYS A 20 9.89 -19.58 -57.83
C LYS A 20 11.12 -18.69 -58.01
N ASP A 21 10.98 -17.62 -58.78
CA ASP A 21 12.01 -16.60 -58.91
C ASP A 21 12.09 -15.78 -57.61
N PHE A 22 13.26 -15.77 -56.98
CA PHE A 22 13.53 -15.04 -55.74
C PHE A 22 14.32 -13.75 -55.97
N THR A 23 14.53 -13.33 -57.22
CA THR A 23 15.41 -12.21 -57.56
C THR A 23 14.96 -10.90 -56.91
N GLU A 24 13.69 -10.55 -57.02
CA GLU A 24 13.16 -9.32 -56.41
C GLU A 24 13.08 -9.41 -54.88
N ASP A 25 12.62 -10.55 -54.34
CA ASP A 25 12.60 -10.79 -52.89
C ASP A 25 14.00 -10.66 -52.27
N LEU A 26 15.03 -11.12 -52.99
CA LEU A 26 16.43 -11.03 -52.57
C LEU A 26 16.93 -9.59 -52.58
N LYS A 27 16.67 -8.83 -53.66
CA LYS A 27 17.04 -7.41 -53.74
C LYS A 27 16.41 -6.60 -52.60
N LEU A 28 15.12 -6.82 -52.33
CA LEU A 28 14.40 -6.16 -51.24
C LEU A 28 14.99 -6.52 -49.87
N ALA A 29 15.31 -7.80 -49.65
CA ALA A 29 15.89 -8.24 -48.38
C ALA A 29 17.31 -7.70 -48.15
N LEU A 30 18.08 -7.44 -49.21
CA LEU A 30 19.45 -6.93 -49.13
C LEU A 30 19.55 -5.40 -49.16
N GLN A 31 18.47 -4.71 -49.52
CA GLN A 31 18.41 -3.24 -49.60
C GLN A 31 18.99 -2.53 -48.36
N PRO A 32 18.74 -2.96 -47.11
CA PRO A 32 19.25 -2.29 -45.91
C PRO A 32 20.78 -2.33 -45.74
N PHE A 33 21.49 -3.12 -46.54
CA PHE A 33 22.94 -3.30 -46.45
C PHE A 33 23.72 -2.57 -47.55
N LYS A 34 23.03 -1.95 -48.52
CA LYS A 34 23.70 -1.27 -49.64
C LYS A 34 24.65 -0.15 -49.18
N ASP A 35 24.33 0.49 -48.06
CA ASP A 35 25.11 1.60 -47.50
C ASP A 35 26.10 1.14 -46.40
N THR A 36 26.38 -0.17 -46.28
CA THR A 36 27.18 -0.74 -45.17
C THR A 36 28.54 -1.29 -45.60
N ASP A 37 29.01 -0.96 -46.80
CA ASP A 37 30.21 -1.50 -47.47
C ASP A 37 30.20 -3.03 -47.70
N ILE A 38 29.12 -3.71 -47.36
CA ILE A 38 28.92 -5.13 -47.67
C ILE A 38 28.63 -5.27 -49.17
N PRO A 39 29.31 -6.19 -49.90
CA PRO A 39 29.18 -6.32 -51.35
C PRO A 39 27.88 -7.03 -51.79
N VAL A 40 26.74 -6.67 -51.20
CA VAL A 40 25.43 -7.31 -51.43
C VAL A 40 24.95 -7.24 -52.88
N GLN A 41 25.44 -6.26 -53.66
CA GLN A 41 25.18 -6.13 -55.09
C GLN A 41 25.71 -7.32 -55.91
N THR A 42 26.71 -8.03 -55.39
CA THR A 42 27.29 -9.22 -56.05
C THR A 42 26.50 -10.49 -55.74
N TRP A 43 25.61 -10.47 -54.73
CA TRP A 43 24.87 -11.64 -54.25
C TRP A 43 23.62 -11.90 -55.08
N THR A 44 23.80 -12.27 -56.35
CA THR A 44 22.71 -12.63 -57.27
C THR A 44 22.20 -14.04 -57.00
N THR A 45 21.00 -14.38 -57.49
CA THR A 45 20.48 -15.76 -57.40
C THR A 45 21.42 -16.78 -58.04
N THR A 46 22.04 -16.42 -59.17
CA THR A 46 23.08 -17.22 -59.83
C THR A 46 24.30 -17.43 -58.94
N GLU A 47 24.85 -16.36 -58.36
CA GLU A 47 26.02 -16.43 -57.47
C GLU A 47 25.72 -17.30 -56.24
N LEU A 48 24.57 -17.10 -55.60
CA LEU A 48 24.18 -17.89 -54.42
C LEU A 48 24.06 -19.38 -54.74
N ASN A 49 23.50 -19.71 -55.90
CA ASN A 49 23.37 -21.11 -56.35
C ASN A 49 24.73 -21.76 -56.61
N GLN A 50 25.72 -21.01 -57.15
CA GLN A 50 27.09 -21.51 -57.33
C GLN A 50 27.76 -21.89 -56.00
N HIS A 51 27.40 -21.22 -54.90
CA HIS A 51 27.86 -21.54 -53.54
C HIS A 51 26.93 -22.47 -52.76
N PHE A 52 25.98 -23.13 -53.44
CA PHE A 52 24.97 -24.02 -52.83
C PHE A 52 24.12 -23.34 -51.74
N ILE A 53 23.89 -22.03 -51.86
CA ILE A 53 23.05 -21.25 -50.96
C ILE A 53 21.71 -20.97 -51.65
N HIS A 54 20.64 -21.55 -51.12
CA HIS A 54 19.31 -21.26 -51.64
C HIS A 54 18.89 -19.81 -51.30
N PRO A 55 18.46 -18.97 -52.27
CA PRO A 55 18.11 -17.56 -52.03
C PRO A 55 17.09 -17.34 -50.90
N LYS A 56 16.01 -18.14 -50.88
CA LYS A 56 15.02 -18.17 -49.78
C LYS A 56 15.64 -18.31 -48.38
N ARG A 57 16.69 -19.12 -48.24
CA ARG A 57 17.37 -19.36 -46.96
C ARG A 57 18.16 -18.13 -46.52
N LEU A 58 18.88 -17.50 -47.44
CA LEU A 58 19.58 -16.24 -47.17
C LEU A 58 18.59 -15.14 -46.76
N ILE A 59 17.51 -14.96 -47.54
CA ILE A 59 16.44 -14.00 -47.23
C ILE A 59 15.89 -14.21 -45.82
N SER A 60 15.58 -15.47 -45.46
CA SER A 60 15.07 -15.79 -44.12
C SER A 60 16.09 -15.56 -42.99
N ASN A 61 17.39 -15.58 -43.30
CA ASN A 61 18.45 -15.35 -42.33
C ASN A 61 18.66 -13.87 -42.09
N VAL A 62 18.81 -13.07 -43.15
CA VAL A 62 19.04 -11.62 -43.02
C VAL A 62 17.86 -10.87 -42.42
N LYS A 63 16.66 -11.46 -42.43
CA LYS A 63 15.48 -10.92 -41.72
C LYS A 63 15.75 -10.58 -40.26
N VAL A 64 16.60 -11.34 -39.54
CA VAL A 64 16.91 -11.06 -38.13
C VAL A 64 17.57 -9.69 -37.96
N ILE A 65 18.34 -9.24 -38.94
CA ILE A 65 18.98 -7.92 -38.95
C ILE A 65 18.02 -6.87 -39.50
N ASN A 66 17.21 -7.19 -40.51
CA ASN A 66 16.25 -6.24 -41.10
C ASN A 66 15.14 -5.79 -40.14
N VAL A 67 14.78 -6.60 -39.14
CA VAL A 67 13.84 -6.19 -38.08
C VAL A 67 14.41 -5.07 -37.20
N ILE A 68 15.73 -4.87 -37.19
CA ILE A 68 16.38 -3.79 -36.44
C ILE A 68 16.13 -2.47 -37.16
N THR A 69 15.17 -1.68 -36.65
CA THR A 69 14.78 -0.39 -37.24
C THR A 69 15.69 0.77 -36.86
N ASN A 70 16.50 0.63 -35.80
CA ASN A 70 17.43 1.66 -35.36
C ASN A 70 18.80 1.46 -36.05
N ASN A 71 19.20 2.42 -36.90
CA ASN A 71 20.46 2.35 -37.65
C ASN A 71 21.68 2.21 -36.73
N LEU A 72 21.74 2.94 -35.60
CA LEU A 72 22.84 2.80 -34.64
C LEU A 72 22.96 1.39 -34.07
N VAL A 73 21.81 0.74 -33.79
CA VAL A 73 21.81 -0.66 -33.33
C VAL A 73 22.26 -1.60 -34.44
N ARG A 74 21.89 -1.31 -35.68
CA ARG A 74 22.32 -2.10 -36.84
C ARG A 74 23.83 -1.99 -37.05
N ASP A 75 24.39 -0.80 -36.91
CA ASP A 75 25.84 -0.54 -37.04
C ASP A 75 26.63 -1.23 -35.91
N ASP A 76 26.13 -1.16 -34.67
CA ASP A 76 26.69 -1.91 -33.53
C ASP A 76 26.65 -3.43 -33.78
N VAL A 77 25.55 -3.94 -34.36
CA VAL A 77 25.41 -5.36 -34.71
C VAL A 77 26.36 -5.78 -35.83
N MET A 78 26.60 -4.92 -36.83
CA MET A 78 27.61 -5.20 -37.86
C MET A 78 29.03 -5.16 -37.29
N SER A 79 29.31 -4.22 -36.39
CA SER A 79 30.59 -4.15 -35.68
C SER A 79 30.83 -5.40 -34.83
N LEU A 80 29.79 -5.96 -34.22
CA LEU A 80 29.87 -7.23 -33.49
C LEU A 80 30.31 -8.38 -34.40
N ALA A 81 29.86 -8.41 -35.65
CA ALA A 81 30.24 -9.47 -36.59
C ALA A 81 31.74 -9.45 -36.88
N ILE A 82 32.32 -8.25 -37.04
CA ILE A 82 33.77 -8.06 -37.20
C ILE A 82 34.49 -8.46 -35.91
N GLN A 83 34.04 -7.96 -34.75
CA GLN A 83 34.65 -8.25 -33.45
C GLN A 83 34.69 -9.76 -33.13
N ARG A 84 33.65 -10.49 -33.54
CA ARG A 84 33.54 -11.95 -33.34
C ARG A 84 34.21 -12.75 -34.46
N GLY A 85 34.84 -12.09 -35.44
CA GLY A 85 35.59 -12.74 -36.50
C GLY A 85 34.74 -13.48 -37.53
N PHE A 86 33.47 -13.12 -37.70
CA PHE A 86 32.66 -13.67 -38.80
C PHE A 86 33.19 -13.21 -40.16
N TRP A 87 33.75 -12.01 -40.21
CA TRP A 87 34.55 -11.44 -41.31
C TRP A 87 35.49 -10.37 -40.75
N THR A 88 36.50 -9.97 -41.51
CA THR A 88 37.51 -8.99 -41.08
C THR A 88 37.06 -7.54 -41.28
N GLU A 89 36.39 -7.27 -42.39
CA GLU A 89 35.81 -5.97 -42.75
C GLU A 89 34.50 -6.21 -43.50
N ASN A 90 33.58 -5.24 -43.51
CA ASN A 90 32.28 -5.42 -44.16
C ASN A 90 32.38 -5.76 -45.65
N SER A 91 33.37 -5.20 -46.34
CA SER A 91 33.72 -5.49 -47.74
C SER A 91 34.06 -6.98 -47.99
N HIS A 92 34.55 -7.70 -46.98
CA HIS A 92 34.90 -9.11 -47.05
C HIS A 92 33.76 -10.04 -46.63
N CYS A 93 32.59 -9.50 -46.32
CA CYS A 93 31.44 -10.31 -45.95
C CYS A 93 30.93 -11.09 -47.17
N THR A 94 30.83 -12.41 -47.04
CA THR A 94 30.27 -13.32 -48.02
C THR A 94 28.85 -13.73 -47.62
N PRO A 95 28.02 -14.25 -48.55
CA PRO A 95 26.69 -14.77 -48.20
C PRO A 95 26.75 -15.84 -47.11
N LYS A 96 27.77 -16.70 -47.14
CA LYS A 96 27.96 -17.79 -46.17
C LYS A 96 28.32 -17.26 -44.78
N THR A 97 29.21 -16.28 -44.68
CA THR A 97 29.59 -15.67 -43.39
C THR A 97 28.45 -14.84 -42.81
N MET A 98 27.69 -14.12 -43.65
CA MET A 98 26.47 -13.41 -43.25
C MET A 98 25.42 -14.38 -42.68
N MET A 99 25.18 -15.51 -43.34
CA MET A 99 24.24 -16.51 -42.83
C MET A 99 24.68 -17.10 -41.49
N LYS A 100 25.97 -17.44 -41.34
CA LYS A 100 26.51 -17.92 -40.06
C LYS A 100 26.33 -16.89 -38.94
N PHE A 101 26.54 -15.61 -39.24
CA PHE A 101 26.30 -14.53 -38.28
C PHE A 101 24.82 -14.38 -37.93
N CYS A 102 23.92 -14.43 -38.91
CA CYS A 102 22.49 -14.41 -38.66
C CYS A 102 22.03 -15.61 -37.81
N ASP A 103 22.58 -16.80 -38.07
CA ASP A 103 22.30 -18.00 -37.27
C ASP A 103 22.83 -17.83 -35.83
N PHE A 104 23.99 -17.20 -35.65
CA PHE A 104 24.49 -16.81 -34.32
C PHE A 104 23.56 -15.82 -33.63
N LEU A 105 23.07 -14.77 -34.29
CA LEU A 105 22.12 -13.82 -33.70
C LEU A 105 20.83 -14.49 -33.22
N LYS A 106 20.41 -15.57 -33.90
CA LYS A 106 19.24 -16.39 -33.50
C LYS A 106 19.54 -17.36 -32.35
N SER A 107 20.80 -17.61 -32.03
CA SER A 107 21.18 -18.44 -30.87
C SER A 107 20.83 -17.76 -29.55
N ASN A 108 20.78 -18.53 -28.46
CA ASN A 108 20.55 -17.99 -27.11
C ASN A 108 21.56 -16.91 -26.72
N GLU A 109 22.83 -17.08 -27.11
CA GLU A 109 23.88 -16.09 -26.84
C GLU A 109 23.67 -14.82 -27.68
N GLY A 110 23.54 -14.96 -29.00
CA GLY A 110 23.36 -13.83 -29.90
C GLY A 110 22.09 -13.04 -29.61
N SER A 111 20.99 -13.71 -29.25
CA SER A 111 19.73 -13.06 -28.88
C SER A 111 19.86 -12.24 -27.59
N LYS A 112 20.64 -12.71 -26.59
CA LYS A 112 20.93 -11.92 -25.37
C LYS A 112 21.74 -10.67 -25.69
N ILE A 113 22.76 -10.79 -26.55
CA ILE A 113 23.59 -9.65 -26.97
C ILE A 113 22.75 -8.63 -27.74
N LEU A 114 21.93 -9.10 -28.70
CA LEU A 114 21.03 -8.25 -29.47
C LEU A 114 20.01 -7.52 -28.58
N ALA A 115 19.44 -8.21 -27.59
CA ALA A 115 18.58 -7.57 -26.59
C ALA A 115 19.31 -6.48 -25.79
N GLY A 116 20.60 -6.69 -25.50
CA GLY A 116 21.50 -5.71 -24.89
C GLY A 116 21.63 -4.44 -25.73
N PHE A 117 21.90 -4.54 -27.03
CA PHE A 117 21.96 -3.38 -27.93
C PHE A 117 20.64 -2.63 -27.99
N HIS A 118 19.51 -3.33 -28.11
CA HIS A 118 18.19 -2.69 -28.07
C HIS A 118 17.92 -1.97 -26.75
N LYS A 119 18.32 -2.55 -25.61
CA LYS A 119 18.19 -1.91 -24.29
C LYS A 119 19.05 -0.65 -24.20
N LYS A 120 20.31 -0.72 -24.64
CA LYS A 120 21.24 0.43 -24.68
C LYS A 120 20.69 1.56 -25.55
N ALA A 121 20.21 1.26 -26.77
CA ALA A 121 19.62 2.25 -27.66
C ALA A 121 18.34 2.89 -27.09
N LYS A 122 17.47 2.10 -26.42
CA LYS A 122 16.31 2.64 -25.71
C LYS A 122 16.72 3.59 -24.58
N LEU A 123 17.76 3.26 -23.82
CA LEU A 123 18.30 4.12 -22.76
C LEU A 123 18.87 5.41 -23.33
N HIS A 124 19.68 5.36 -24.40
CA HIS A 124 20.19 6.57 -25.05
C HIS A 124 19.07 7.45 -25.61
N LYS A 125 18.04 6.86 -26.24
CA LYS A 125 16.87 7.61 -26.71
C LYS A 125 16.15 8.31 -25.57
N LYS A 126 15.98 7.61 -24.44
CA LYS A 126 15.36 8.16 -23.23
C LYS A 126 16.22 9.27 -22.62
N ALA A 127 17.54 9.09 -22.59
CA ALA A 127 18.49 10.07 -22.03
C ALA A 127 18.43 11.37 -22.85
N LYS A 128 18.48 11.25 -24.18
CA LYS A 128 18.33 12.36 -25.12
C LYS A 128 17.00 13.10 -24.96
N LEU A 129 15.89 12.39 -24.74
CA LEU A 129 14.57 13.01 -24.54
C LEU A 129 14.54 13.94 -23.33
N TYR A 130 15.27 13.59 -22.27
CA TYR A 130 15.31 14.37 -21.03
C TYR A 130 16.53 15.29 -20.92
N GLY A 131 17.37 15.36 -21.96
CA GLY A 131 18.62 16.13 -21.91
C GLY A 131 19.63 15.62 -20.87
N LEU A 132 19.56 14.34 -20.52
CA LEU A 132 20.37 13.71 -19.48
C LEU A 132 21.45 12.80 -20.07
N HIS A 133 22.48 12.49 -19.28
CA HIS A 133 23.40 11.41 -19.58
C HIS A 133 22.76 10.05 -19.24
N VAL A 134 23.23 8.97 -19.87
CA VAL A 134 22.67 7.61 -19.61
C VAL A 134 22.96 7.15 -18.17
N ALA A 135 24.09 7.59 -17.60
CA ALA A 135 24.42 7.33 -16.20
C ALA A 135 23.32 7.89 -15.25
N ASP A 136 22.92 9.15 -15.45
CA ASP A 136 21.91 9.83 -14.64
C ASP A 136 20.56 9.11 -14.68
N LEU A 137 20.18 8.51 -15.82
CA LEU A 137 18.95 7.71 -15.91
C LEU A 137 18.96 6.48 -15.01
N THR A 138 20.15 5.91 -14.78
CA THR A 138 20.31 4.74 -13.90
C THR A 138 20.08 5.16 -12.46
N ASP A 139 20.69 6.27 -12.03
CA ASP A 139 20.51 6.84 -10.68
C ASP A 139 19.05 7.22 -10.43
N VAL A 140 18.39 7.86 -11.40
CA VAL A 140 16.96 8.17 -11.33
C VAL A 140 16.11 6.90 -11.20
N SER A 141 16.47 5.83 -11.91
CA SER A 141 15.76 4.55 -11.79
C SER A 141 15.96 3.90 -10.43
N MET A 142 17.16 3.95 -9.88
CA MET A 142 17.48 3.43 -8.55
C MET A 142 16.74 4.22 -7.47
N LEU A 143 16.72 5.55 -7.55
CA LEU A 143 15.96 6.39 -6.62
C LEU A 143 14.46 6.09 -6.70
N LYS A 144 13.89 5.92 -7.90
CA LYS A 144 12.49 5.52 -8.06
C LYS A 144 12.18 4.19 -7.38
N GLN A 145 13.07 3.20 -7.54
CA GLN A 145 12.94 1.92 -6.86
C GLN A 145 12.97 2.08 -5.34
N GLN A 146 13.94 2.84 -4.82
CA GLN A 146 14.07 3.10 -3.38
C GLN A 146 12.84 3.83 -2.81
N LEU A 147 12.27 4.79 -3.54
CA LEU A 147 11.05 5.49 -3.13
C LEU A 147 9.83 4.56 -3.06
N LEU A 148 9.71 3.62 -4.00
CA LEU A 148 8.66 2.60 -3.97
C LEU A 148 8.81 1.67 -2.78
N GLU A 149 10.03 1.21 -2.50
CA GLU A 149 10.34 0.36 -1.34
C GLU A 149 10.06 1.09 -0.02
N LEU A 150 10.45 2.36 0.09
CA LEU A 150 10.16 3.20 1.24
C LEU A 150 8.65 3.36 1.47
N ALA A 151 7.88 3.63 0.41
CA ALA A 151 6.43 3.76 0.50
C ALA A 151 5.78 2.45 0.98
N ALA A 152 6.24 1.30 0.45
CA ALA A 152 5.77 -0.01 0.88
C ALA A 152 6.12 -0.31 2.35
N ALA A 153 7.35 0.00 2.77
CA ALA A 153 7.79 -0.18 4.16
C ALA A 153 6.97 0.67 5.13
N ARG A 154 6.74 1.95 4.79
CA ARG A 154 5.86 2.84 5.58
C ARG A 154 4.45 2.30 5.71
N LYS A 155 3.87 1.79 4.61
CA LYS A 155 2.53 1.21 4.62
C LYS A 155 2.46 -0.03 5.54
N ARG A 156 3.42 -0.95 5.43
CA ARG A 156 3.48 -2.14 6.31
C ARG A 156 3.56 -1.74 7.77
N ARG A 157 4.49 -0.85 8.11
CA ARG A 157 4.68 -0.44 9.50
C ARG A 157 3.48 0.30 10.09
N ARG A 158 2.80 1.11 9.27
CA ARG A 158 1.54 1.76 9.67
C ARG A 158 0.48 0.74 10.04
N VAL A 159 0.24 -0.27 9.19
CA VAL A 159 -0.79 -1.30 9.43
C VAL A 159 -0.50 -2.07 10.72
N GLU A 160 0.76 -2.43 10.98
CA GLU A 160 1.16 -3.10 12.23
C GLU A 160 0.83 -2.24 13.45
N ILE A 161 1.23 -0.96 13.45
CA ILE A 161 0.99 -0.05 14.57
C ILE A 161 -0.51 0.22 14.77
N GLU A 162 -1.26 0.41 13.68
CA GLU A 162 -2.71 0.64 13.74
C GLU A 162 -3.45 -0.59 14.32
N ALA A 163 -2.98 -1.80 14.02
CA ALA A 163 -3.51 -3.02 14.62
C ALA A 163 -3.23 -3.10 16.13
N ASP A 164 -2.01 -2.76 16.57
CA ASP A 164 -1.65 -2.71 17.99
C ASP A 164 -2.51 -1.68 18.75
N ILE A 165 -2.71 -0.49 18.17
CA ILE A 165 -3.57 0.55 18.76
C ILE A 165 -5.00 0.04 18.93
N ALA A 166 -5.56 -0.61 17.90
CA ALA A 166 -6.91 -1.14 17.96
C ALA A 166 -7.08 -2.19 19.06
N GLU A 167 -6.07 -3.06 19.23
CA GLU A 167 -6.08 -4.07 20.30
C GLU A 167 -5.99 -3.43 21.69
N LYS A 168 -5.13 -2.42 21.88
CA LYS A 168 -5.06 -1.69 23.15
C LYS A 168 -6.37 -0.97 23.49
N HIS A 169 -7.05 -0.38 22.52
CA HIS A 169 -8.38 0.21 22.76
C HIS A 169 -9.41 -0.82 23.21
N ARG A 170 -9.39 -2.05 22.65
CA ARG A 170 -10.28 -3.13 23.13
C ARG A 170 -10.00 -3.49 24.58
N GLN A 171 -8.73 -3.57 24.96
CA GLN A 171 -8.32 -3.88 26.34
C GLN A 171 -8.81 -2.81 27.32
N ILE A 172 -8.71 -1.53 26.95
CA ILE A 172 -9.24 -0.41 27.75
C ILE A 172 -10.74 -0.57 27.96
N VAL A 173 -11.51 -0.80 26.90
CA VAL A 173 -12.98 -0.97 27.00
C VAL A 173 -13.37 -2.15 27.90
N LEU A 174 -12.61 -3.26 27.85
CA LEU A 174 -12.86 -4.41 28.73
C LEU A 174 -12.60 -4.07 30.20
N LEU A 175 -11.54 -3.32 30.49
CA LEU A 175 -11.23 -2.88 31.84
C LEU A 175 -12.25 -1.87 32.37
N GLU A 176 -12.72 -0.95 31.54
CA GLU A 176 -13.79 0.00 31.90
C GLU A 176 -15.09 -0.74 32.26
N ARG A 177 -15.48 -1.75 31.48
CA ARG A 177 -16.65 -2.59 31.80
C ARG A 177 -16.48 -3.37 33.10
N LYS A 178 -15.28 -3.90 33.33
CA LYS A 178 -14.96 -4.60 34.58
C LYS A 178 -15.08 -3.65 35.77
N LEU A 179 -14.51 -2.44 35.66
CA LEU A 179 -14.59 -1.40 36.69
C LEU A 179 -16.05 -1.03 37.00
N GLU A 180 -16.88 -0.80 35.99
CA GLU A 180 -18.31 -0.47 36.20
C GLU A 180 -19.04 -1.62 36.92
N THR A 181 -18.77 -2.86 36.54
CA THR A 181 -19.35 -4.05 37.19
C THR A 181 -18.95 -4.13 38.66
N GLU A 182 -17.65 -3.98 38.94
CA GLU A 182 -17.12 -4.02 40.31
C GLU A 182 -17.66 -2.86 41.17
N ILE A 183 -17.80 -1.65 40.62
CA ILE A 183 -18.42 -0.52 41.33
C ILE A 183 -19.89 -0.83 41.69
N VAL A 184 -20.64 -1.45 40.79
CA VAL A 184 -22.02 -1.87 41.06
C VAL A 184 -22.08 -2.94 42.15
N GLU A 185 -21.17 -3.91 42.13
CA GLU A 185 -21.06 -4.95 43.17
C GLU A 185 -20.73 -4.35 44.52
N VAL A 186 -19.72 -3.47 44.59
CA VAL A 186 -19.39 -2.72 45.80
C VAL A 186 -20.62 -1.97 46.31
N LYS A 187 -21.32 -1.22 45.45
CA LYS A 187 -22.56 -0.51 45.87
C LYS A 187 -23.62 -1.45 46.43
N ARG A 188 -23.76 -2.69 45.92
CA ARG A 188 -24.71 -3.68 46.44
C ARG A 188 -24.34 -4.17 47.85
N CYS A 189 -23.06 -4.35 48.14
CA CYS A 189 -22.57 -4.80 49.45
C CYS A 189 -22.75 -3.75 50.57
N TYR A 190 -22.95 -2.48 50.24
CA TYR A 190 -23.05 -1.39 51.21
C TYR A 190 -24.45 -0.72 51.21
N VAL A 191 -25.51 -1.46 50.92
CA VAL A 191 -26.89 -0.96 51.10
C VAL A 191 -27.23 -0.93 52.61
N PRO A 192 -27.88 0.12 53.14
CA PRO A 192 -28.48 1.26 52.44
C PRO A 192 -27.55 2.44 52.15
N ALA A 193 -26.33 2.45 52.69
CA ALA A 193 -25.41 3.59 52.56
C ALA A 193 -25.12 3.98 51.10
N SER A 194 -24.99 3.01 50.18
CA SER A 194 -24.79 3.27 48.75
C SER A 194 -25.95 4.00 48.05
N LYS A 195 -27.12 4.07 48.69
CA LYS A 195 -28.31 4.81 48.23
C LYS A 195 -28.50 6.15 48.93
N TYR A 196 -27.69 6.45 49.95
CA TYR A 196 -27.76 7.73 50.65
C TYR A 196 -27.17 8.82 49.76
N VAL A 197 -27.91 9.91 49.61
CA VAL A 197 -27.47 11.11 48.89
C VAL A 197 -27.26 12.21 49.93
N PRO A 198 -26.00 12.65 50.15
CA PRO A 198 -25.71 13.78 51.03
C PRO A 198 -26.42 15.06 50.57
N LEU A 199 -26.66 15.98 51.50
CA LEU A 199 -27.11 17.33 51.12
C LEU A 199 -26.02 18.01 50.30
N TYR A 200 -26.43 18.68 49.23
CA TYR A 200 -25.56 19.62 48.54
C TYR A 200 -25.37 20.87 49.39
N GLU A 201 -24.25 21.56 49.17
CA GLU A 201 -23.75 22.62 50.05
C GLU A 201 -24.76 23.74 50.33
N GLU A 202 -25.52 24.15 49.31
CA GLU A 202 -26.51 25.22 49.42
C GLU A 202 -27.70 24.83 50.32
N GLU A 203 -28.19 23.59 50.21
CA GLU A 203 -29.30 23.09 51.04
C GLU A 203 -28.84 22.83 52.48
N LEU A 204 -27.62 22.33 52.64
CA LEU A 204 -27.00 22.22 53.96
C LEU A 204 -26.95 23.58 54.64
N LEU A 205 -26.44 24.61 53.94
CA LEU A 205 -26.38 25.97 54.47
C LEU A 205 -27.75 26.54 54.80
N LYS A 206 -28.74 26.37 53.90
CA LYS A 206 -30.11 26.84 54.12
C LYS A 206 -30.72 26.25 55.38
N ARG A 207 -30.52 24.94 55.62
CA ARG A 207 -31.00 24.26 56.83
C ARG A 207 -30.23 24.69 58.08
N CYS A 208 -28.92 24.88 57.98
CA CYS A 208 -28.13 25.40 59.11
C CYS A 208 -28.57 26.81 59.50
N TYR A 209 -28.79 27.68 58.51
CA TYR A 209 -29.26 29.04 58.75
C TYR A 209 -30.68 29.06 59.34
N LYS A 210 -31.55 28.14 58.91
CA LYS A 210 -32.86 27.96 59.55
C LYS A 210 -32.72 27.61 61.04
N MET A 211 -31.87 26.65 61.40
CA MET A 211 -31.64 26.30 62.82
C MET A 211 -31.08 27.49 63.62
N TYR A 212 -30.18 28.28 63.02
CA TYR A 212 -29.66 29.51 63.63
C TYR A 212 -30.78 30.53 63.91
N VAL A 213 -31.66 30.77 62.94
CA VAL A 213 -32.79 31.70 63.08
C VAL A 213 -33.76 31.21 64.15
N ASP A 214 -34.07 29.91 64.18
CA ASP A 214 -34.96 29.30 65.16
C ASP A 214 -34.38 29.46 66.58
N GLU A 215 -33.09 29.19 66.81
CA GLU A 215 -32.42 29.38 68.11
C GLU A 215 -32.40 30.86 68.54
N ALA A 216 -32.10 31.79 67.63
CA ALA A 216 -32.11 33.23 67.93
C ALA A 216 -33.51 33.72 68.32
N ASN A 217 -34.56 33.21 67.67
CA ASN A 217 -35.94 33.53 68.02
C ASN A 217 -36.32 32.96 69.40
N GLU A 218 -35.90 31.74 69.73
CA GLU A 218 -36.14 31.10 71.03
C GLU A 218 -35.40 31.81 72.17
N SER A 219 -34.19 32.31 71.93
CA SER A 219 -33.40 33.05 72.93
C SER A 219 -33.76 34.54 73.03
N GLY A 220 -34.62 35.06 72.15
CA GLY A 220 -34.96 36.48 72.06
C GLY A 220 -33.83 37.36 71.49
N GLU A 221 -32.82 36.76 70.86
CA GLU A 221 -31.74 37.47 70.20
C GLU A 221 -32.14 37.95 68.79
N LYS A 222 -31.57 39.08 68.36
CA LYS A 222 -31.81 39.59 67.00
C LYS A 222 -30.97 38.80 65.99
N VAL A 223 -31.64 38.24 64.99
CA VAL A 223 -30.99 37.56 63.84
C VAL A 223 -30.01 38.51 63.16
N ARG A 224 -28.75 38.08 63.03
CA ARG A 224 -27.69 38.83 62.33
C ARG A 224 -27.89 38.79 60.82
N GLU A 225 -27.40 39.82 60.13
CA GLU A 225 -27.44 39.87 58.67
C GLU A 225 -26.56 38.79 58.05
N LEU A 226 -27.04 38.16 56.97
CA LEU A 226 -26.34 37.08 56.30
C LEU A 226 -25.09 37.62 55.59
N ASN A 227 -23.92 37.29 56.12
CA ASN A 227 -22.62 37.59 55.51
C ASN A 227 -21.71 36.34 55.55
N HIS A 228 -20.52 36.44 54.94
CA HIS A 228 -19.62 35.30 54.83
C HIS A 228 -19.15 34.76 56.19
N GLU A 229 -18.86 35.64 57.14
CA GLU A 229 -18.45 35.26 58.50
C GLU A 229 -19.56 34.47 59.22
N LEU A 230 -20.81 34.94 59.14
CA LEU A 230 -21.96 34.27 59.73
C LEU A 230 -22.20 32.90 59.08
N ILE A 231 -22.03 32.77 57.76
CA ILE A 231 -22.17 31.50 57.04
C ILE A 231 -21.21 30.44 57.61
N GLU A 232 -19.94 30.79 57.83
CA GLU A 232 -18.95 29.86 58.37
C GLU A 232 -19.27 29.48 59.82
N ILE A 233 -19.66 30.45 60.66
CA ILE A 233 -20.07 30.19 62.06
C ILE A 233 -21.28 29.24 62.09
N VAL A 234 -22.30 29.51 61.26
CA VAL A 234 -23.53 28.72 61.19
C VAL A 234 -23.25 27.30 60.68
N LYS A 235 -22.42 27.14 59.64
CA LYS A 235 -22.03 25.80 59.16
C LYS A 235 -21.25 25.03 60.21
N SER A 236 -20.30 25.68 60.90
CA SER A 236 -19.50 25.04 61.94
C SER A 236 -20.35 24.62 63.15
N LYS A 237 -21.33 25.44 63.56
CA LYS A 237 -22.17 25.18 64.73
C LYS A 237 -23.28 24.15 64.46
N TYR A 238 -23.98 24.25 63.32
CA TYR A 238 -25.18 23.45 63.04
C TYR A 238 -24.99 22.36 61.98
N GLY A 239 -23.89 22.38 61.23
CA GLY A 239 -23.70 21.48 60.08
C GLY A 239 -23.81 20.00 60.43
N GLU A 240 -23.26 19.60 61.57
CA GLU A 240 -23.34 18.20 62.01
C GLU A 240 -24.76 17.81 62.44
N ALA A 241 -25.45 18.68 63.17
CA ALA A 241 -26.84 18.43 63.56
C ALA A 241 -27.75 18.28 62.33
N VAL A 242 -27.60 19.15 61.33
CA VAL A 242 -28.36 19.07 60.07
C VAL A 242 -28.06 17.77 59.32
N ARG A 243 -26.79 17.35 59.24
CA ARG A 243 -26.42 16.07 58.62
C ARG A 243 -27.01 14.88 59.36
N MET A 244 -26.95 14.89 60.69
CA MET A 244 -27.52 13.83 61.54
C MET A 244 -29.04 13.73 61.38
N VAL A 245 -29.75 14.86 61.35
CA VAL A 245 -31.21 14.88 61.08
C VAL A 245 -31.50 14.34 59.68
N HIS A 246 -30.74 14.76 58.66
CA HIS A 246 -30.93 14.26 57.30
C HIS A 246 -30.66 12.75 57.17
N MET A 247 -29.63 12.24 57.85
CA MET A 247 -29.37 10.79 57.93
C MET A 247 -30.46 10.05 58.69
N HIS A 248 -30.97 10.63 59.79
CA HIS A 248 -32.08 10.09 60.54
C HIS A 248 -33.35 9.98 59.67
N ASP A 249 -33.68 11.03 58.93
CA ASP A 249 -34.81 11.05 57.99
C ASP A 249 -34.65 10.00 56.88
N PHE A 250 -33.43 9.85 56.34
CA PHE A 250 -33.12 8.78 55.39
C PHE A 250 -33.32 7.39 56.02
N MET A 251 -32.92 7.22 57.28
CA MET A 251 -33.07 5.97 58.03
C MET A 251 -34.47 5.73 58.59
N ALA A 252 -35.41 6.68 58.47
CA ALA A 252 -36.78 6.51 58.95
C ALA A 252 -37.53 5.35 58.27
N ASN A 253 -37.10 4.92 57.08
CA ASN A 253 -37.64 3.76 56.39
C ASN A 253 -37.20 2.43 57.06
N GLU A 254 -38.16 1.68 57.60
CA GLU A 254 -37.93 0.41 58.29
C GLU A 254 -37.17 -0.64 57.46
N ASN A 255 -37.37 -0.68 56.14
CA ASN A 255 -36.63 -1.61 55.27
C ASN A 255 -35.14 -1.29 55.23
N ARG A 256 -34.76 0.01 55.29
CA ARG A 256 -33.35 0.42 55.35
C ARG A 256 -32.73 0.07 56.69
N LYS A 257 -33.48 0.26 57.80
CA LYS A 257 -33.04 -0.18 59.14
C LYS A 257 -32.81 -1.68 59.19
N ALA A 258 -33.74 -2.48 58.67
CA ALA A 258 -33.62 -3.94 58.61
C ALA A 258 -32.40 -4.37 57.80
N THR A 259 -32.19 -3.77 56.62
CA THR A 259 -31.03 -4.07 55.77
C THR A 259 -29.70 -3.73 56.46
N LEU A 260 -29.62 -2.58 57.13
CA LEU A 260 -28.42 -2.18 57.86
C LEU A 260 -28.12 -3.12 59.04
N LYS A 261 -29.14 -3.58 59.76
CA LYS A 261 -28.96 -4.57 60.85
C LYS A 261 -28.38 -5.89 60.34
N VAL A 262 -28.92 -6.42 59.22
CA VAL A 262 -28.39 -7.63 58.59
C VAL A 262 -26.91 -7.46 58.22
N TRP A 263 -26.55 -6.32 57.62
CA TRP A 263 -25.16 -6.03 57.26
C TRP A 263 -24.24 -5.96 58.49
N VAL A 264 -24.68 -5.32 59.58
CA VAL A 264 -23.92 -5.26 60.84
C VAL A 264 -23.71 -6.67 61.40
N ASP A 265 -24.75 -7.49 61.45
CA ASP A 265 -24.68 -8.87 61.95
C ASP A 265 -23.75 -9.76 61.10
N GLU A 266 -23.79 -9.61 59.77
CA GLU A 266 -22.90 -10.32 58.85
C GLU A 266 -21.44 -9.89 59.04
N ARG A 267 -21.19 -8.59 59.19
CA ARG A 267 -19.84 -8.07 59.42
C ARG A 267 -19.25 -8.53 60.75
N ASN A 268 -20.05 -8.53 61.81
CA ASN A 268 -19.60 -8.96 63.14
C ASN A 268 -19.26 -10.46 63.21
N LYS A 269 -19.90 -11.29 62.36
CA LYS A 269 -19.53 -12.70 62.20
C LYS A 269 -18.18 -12.89 61.50
N ILE A 270 -17.80 -11.96 60.63
CA ILE A 270 -16.52 -11.97 59.92
C ILE A 270 -15.39 -11.44 60.82
N ASP A 271 -15.67 -10.36 61.56
CA ASP A 271 -14.68 -9.66 62.38
C ASP A 271 -14.55 -10.23 63.82
N GLY A 272 -15.40 -11.17 64.23
CA GLY A 272 -15.32 -11.86 65.53
C GLY A 272 -15.67 -11.00 66.75
N VAL A 273 -16.29 -9.83 66.58
CA VAL A 273 -16.62 -8.89 67.66
C VAL A 273 -18.13 -8.60 67.67
N SER A 274 -18.77 -8.82 68.83
CA SER A 274 -20.19 -8.56 69.09
C SER A 274 -20.45 -7.05 69.33
N PRO A 275 -21.52 -6.43 68.77
CA PRO A 275 -21.71 -4.97 68.79
C PRO A 275 -22.72 -4.49 69.86
N TYR A 276 -22.63 -4.99 71.09
CA TYR A 276 -23.43 -4.45 72.18
C TYR A 276 -22.55 -4.11 73.38
N ILE A 277 -22.06 -2.87 73.38
CA ILE A 277 -21.81 -2.04 74.57
C ILE A 277 -22.42 -0.67 74.29
#